data_AF-A0A9I9EL39-F1
#
_entry.id   AF-A0A9I9EL39-F1
#
_cell.length_a   1.000
_cell.length_b   1.000
_cell.length_c   1.000
_cell.angle_alpha   90.00
_cell.angle_beta   90.00
_cell.angle_gamma   90.00
#
_symmetry.space_group_name_H-M   'P 1'
#
loop_
_entity.id
_entity.type
_entity.pdbx_description
1 polymer ?
#
loop_
_entity_poly.entity_id
_entity_poly.type
_entity_poly.pdbx_seq_one_letter_code
_entity_poly.pdbx_strand_id
1 'polypeptide(L)' 'MKFGKRLKQQVDDTLPDWRDKFLSYKDLKKLVRLTSNNVDVINNNAGADFVFLLNSEIDKFNSFFVEQEEDLVIRHRV' A
#
# COMPACT_ATOMS: atom_id res chain seq x y z
N MET A 1 -10.95 -13.74 0.80
CA MET A 1 -9.55 -13.71 0.30
C MET A 1 -8.54 -13.62 1.45
N LYS A 2 -7.49 -14.45 1.42
CA LYS A 2 -6.36 -14.48 2.39
C LYS A 2 -5.16 -13.60 1.99
N PHE A 3 -5.29 -12.79 0.94
CA PHE A 3 -4.20 -11.99 0.36
C PHE A 3 -3.45 -11.13 1.38
N GLY A 4 -4.15 -10.35 2.22
CA GLY A 4 -3.48 -9.49 3.21
C GLY A 4 -2.60 -10.26 4.21
N LYS A 5 -2.96 -11.50 4.57
CA LYS A 5 -2.11 -12.34 5.43
C LYS A 5 -0.85 -12.81 4.70
N ARG A 6 -1.02 -13.21 3.44
CA ARG A 6 0.10 -13.63 2.58
C ARG A 6 1.03 -12.46 2.27
N LEU A 7 0.51 -11.28 1.97
CA LEU A 7 1.32 -10.08 1.73
C LEU A 7 2.17 -9.76 2.96
N LYS A 8 1.56 -9.72 4.15
CA LYS A 8 2.30 -9.50 5.39
C LYS A 8 3.39 -10.56 5.58
N GLN A 9 3.05 -11.83 5.44
CA GLN A 9 4.02 -12.93 5.58
C GLN A 9 5.21 -12.78 4.62
N GLN A 10 4.95 -12.45 3.34
CA GLN A 10 6.02 -12.26 2.37
C GLN A 10 6.95 -11.10 2.73
N VAL A 11 6.40 -9.96 3.17
CA VAL A 11 7.22 -8.82 3.61
C VAL A 11 8.02 -9.17 4.87
N ASP A 12 7.38 -9.86 5.81
CA ASP A 12 8.00 -10.31 7.07
C ASP A 12 9.17 -11.28 6.82
N ASP A 13 9.04 -12.18 5.84
CA ASP A 13 10.02 -13.21 5.51
C ASP A 13 11.16 -12.70 4.62
N THR A 14 10.91 -11.73 3.74
CA THR A 14 11.95 -11.22 2.83
C THR A 14 12.69 -10.04 3.44
N LEU A 15 11.97 -9.01 3.88
CA LEU A 15 12.53 -7.68 4.12
C LEU A 15 11.74 -7.00 5.27
N PRO A 16 11.99 -7.43 6.53
CA PRO A 16 11.23 -6.96 7.69
C PRO A 16 11.38 -5.46 7.96
N ASP A 17 12.49 -4.84 7.51
CA ASP A 17 12.73 -3.40 7.65
C ASP A 17 11.87 -2.55 6.71
N TRP A 18 11.25 -3.15 5.68
CA TRP A 18 10.47 -2.42 4.67
C TRP A 18 8.95 -2.48 4.94
N ARG A 19 8.55 -3.07 6.07
CA ARG A 19 7.13 -3.29 6.43
C ARG A 19 6.27 -2.02 6.37
N ASP A 20 6.82 -0.89 6.78
CA ASP A 20 6.18 0.42 6.80
C ASP A 20 6.06 1.05 5.39
N LYS A 21 6.95 0.65 4.46
CA LYS A 21 6.98 1.11 3.06
C LYS A 21 5.98 0.39 2.17
N PHE A 22 5.47 -0.78 2.59
CA PHE A 22 4.44 -1.49 1.84
C PHE A 22 3.04 -0.89 2.00
N LEU A 23 2.17 -1.24 1.05
CA LEU A 23 0.78 -0.85 1.00
C LEU A 23 0.01 -1.28 2.27
N SER A 24 -0.67 -0.35 2.93
CA SER A 24 -1.61 -0.64 4.02
C SER A 24 -2.90 -1.29 3.50
N TYR A 25 -2.78 -2.56 3.12
CA TYR A 25 -3.86 -3.35 2.55
C TYR A 25 -5.07 -3.47 3.48
N LYS A 26 -4.85 -3.43 4.80
CA LYS A 26 -5.92 -3.52 5.80
C LYS A 26 -6.83 -2.29 5.74
N ASP A 27 -6.25 -1.10 5.62
CA ASP A 27 -6.99 0.16 5.65
C ASP A 27 -7.69 0.41 4.31
N LEU A 28 -7.02 0.13 3.19
CA LEU A 28 -7.64 0.13 1.86
C LEU A 28 -8.84 -0.81 1.79
N LYS A 29 -8.71 -2.03 2.33
CA LYS A 29 -9.83 -2.99 2.38
C LYS A 29 -10.97 -2.51 3.27
N LYS A 30 -10.68 -1.76 4.33
CA LYS A 30 -11.70 -1.17 5.22
C LYS A 30 -12.52 -0.14 4.45
N LEU A 31 -11.86 0.76 3.71
CA LEU A 31 -12.53 1.77 2.89
C LEU A 31 -13.38 1.13 1.78
N VAL A 32 -12.85 0.14 1.05
CA VAL A 32 -13.63 -0.59 0.01
C VAL A 32 -14.90 -1.24 0.60
N ARG A 33 -14.82 -1.80 1.80
CA ARG A 33 -16.00 -2.37 2.47
C ARG A 33 -17.02 -1.32 2.87
N LEU A 34 -16.57 -0.14 3.29
CA LEU A 34 -17.45 0.98 3.63
C LEU A 34 -18.16 1.51 2.40
N THR A 35 -17.49 1.55 1.24
CA THR A 35 -18.08 1.87 -0.06
C THR A 35 -19.08 0.81 -0.50
N SER A 36 -18.78 -0.48 -0.29
CA SER A 36 -19.61 -1.59 -0.76
C SER A 36 -20.85 -1.87 0.09
N ASN A 37 -20.82 -1.57 1.39
CA ASN A 37 -21.88 -1.94 2.33
C ASN A 37 -22.94 -0.85 2.55
N ASN A 38 -22.71 0.39 2.10
CA ASN A 38 -23.63 1.50 2.31
C ASN A 38 -24.23 1.95 0.98
N VAL A 39 -25.37 1.33 0.66
CA VAL A 39 -26.38 1.89 -0.22
C VAL A 39 -26.97 3.11 0.53
N ASP A 40 -26.93 4.27 -0.12
CA ASP A 40 -27.65 5.51 0.20
C ASP A 40 -26.97 6.55 1.13
N VAL A 41 -26.51 7.64 0.50
CA VAL A 41 -26.59 9.06 0.92
C VAL A 41 -25.47 9.69 1.78
N ILE A 42 -24.68 8.98 2.59
CA ILE A 42 -23.68 9.66 3.48
C ILE A 42 -22.23 9.71 2.88
N ASN A 43 -21.92 8.92 1.85
CA ASN A 43 -20.54 8.51 1.52
C ASN A 43 -19.90 9.11 0.25
N ASN A 44 -20.21 10.35 -0.14
CA ASN A 44 -19.47 11.00 -1.25
C ASN A 44 -17.95 11.07 -0.99
N ASN A 45 -17.52 11.04 0.28
CA ASN A 45 -16.11 11.09 0.64
C ASN A 45 -15.44 9.72 0.72
N ALA A 46 -16.13 8.62 0.99
CA ALA A 46 -15.46 7.33 1.21
C ALA A 46 -14.72 6.82 -0.04
N GLY A 47 -15.27 7.08 -1.23
CA GLY A 47 -14.59 6.79 -2.50
C GLY A 47 -13.39 7.71 -2.74
N ALA A 48 -13.52 9.01 -2.46
CA ALA A 48 -12.43 9.97 -2.57
C ALA A 48 -11.31 9.67 -1.55
N ASP A 49 -11.65 9.33 -0.31
CA ASP A 49 -10.73 8.93 0.75
C ASP A 49 -9.99 7.64 0.38
N PHE A 50 -10.66 6.69 -0.28
CA PHE A 50 -10.01 5.49 -0.81
C PHE A 50 -8.99 5.83 -1.89
N VAL A 51 -9.37 6.66 -2.87
CA VAL A 51 -8.47 7.07 -3.97
C VAL A 51 -7.28 7.86 -3.43
N PHE A 52 -7.52 8.78 -2.49
CA PHE A 52 -6.47 9.56 -1.83
C PHE A 52 -5.49 8.65 -1.08
N LEU A 53 -5.99 7.74 -0.24
CA LEU A 53 -5.16 6.79 0.49
C LEU A 53 -4.38 5.88 -0.46
N LEU A 54 -5.02 5.41 -1.54
CA LEU A 54 -4.38 4.56 -2.54
C LEU A 54 -3.23 5.30 -3.24
N ASN A 55 -3.45 6.54 -3.68
CA ASN A 55 -2.42 7.33 -4.33
C ASN A 55 -1.24 7.59 -3.38
N SER A 56 -1.52 8.03 -2.15
CA SER A 56 -0.47 8.27 -1.16
C SER A 56 0.36 7.02 -0.87
N GLU A 57 -0.27 5.84 -0.83
CA GLU A 57 0.45 4.59 -0.59
C GLU A 57 1.23 4.11 -1.82
N ILE A 58 0.74 4.38 -3.04
CA ILE A 58 1.47 4.12 -4.29
C ILE A 58 2.69 5.03 -4.38
N ASP A 59 2.54 6.32 -4.08
CA ASP A 59 3.65 7.27 -4.11
C ASP A 59 4.74 6.87 -3.11
N LYS A 60 4.35 6.52 -1.88
CA LYS A 60 5.27 5.97 -0.87
C LYS A 60 6.01 4.73 -1.39
N PHE A 61 5.28 3.80 -1.97
CA PHE A 61 5.86 2.57 -2.51
C PHE A 61 6.83 2.87 -3.66
N ASN A 62 6.43 3.74 -4.60
CA ASN A 62 7.27 4.11 -5.74
C ASN A 62 8.54 4.83 -5.31
N SER A 63 8.45 5.83 -4.41
CA SER A 63 9.62 6.52 -3.87
C SER A 63 10.60 5.55 -3.24
N PHE A 64 10.09 4.60 -2.44
CA PHE A 64 10.93 3.58 -1.83
C PHE A 64 11.65 2.70 -2.87
N PHE A 65 10.95 2.24 -3.91
CA PHE A 65 11.58 1.41 -4.96
C PHE A 65 12.60 2.16 -5.78
N VAL A 66 12.38 3.46 -6.06
CA VAL A 66 13.34 4.32 -6.75
C VAL A 66 14.62 4.48 -5.92
N GLU A 67 14.51 4.78 -4.62
CA GLU A 67 15.67 4.85 -3.72
C GLU A 67 16.47 3.54 -3.71
N GLN A 68 15.79 2.39 -3.64
CA GLN A 68 16.45 1.09 -3.68
C GLN A 68 17.11 0.80 -5.03
N GLU A 69 16.51 1.20 -6.14
CA GLU A 69 17.08 1.05 -7.48
C GLU A 69 18.34 1.93 -7.63
N GLU A 70 18.29 3.18 -7.16
CA GLU A 70 19.45 4.08 -7.16
C GLU A 70 20.60 3.50 -6.33
N ASP A 71 20.33 3.01 -5.12
CA ASP A 71 21.33 2.34 -4.27
C ASP A 71 21.96 1.11 -4.93
N LEU A 72 21.17 0.35 -5.71
CA LEU A 72 21.68 -0.81 -6.45
C LEU A 72 22.56 -0.37 -7.62
N VAL A 73 22.11 0.63 -8.39
CA VAL A 73 22.87 1.17 -9.52
C VAL A 73 24.20 1.76 -9.05
N ILE A 74 24.23 2.49 -7.94
CA ILE A 74 25.46 3.03 -7.34
C ILE A 74 26.40 1.88 -6.96
N ARG A 75 25.89 0.85 -6.26
CA ARG A 75 26.70 -0.32 -5.86
C ARG A 75 27.29 -1.10 -7.03
N HIS A 76 26.64 -1.09 -8.20
CA HIS A 76 27.05 -1.86 -9.38
C HIS A 76 27.86 -1.03 -10.40
N ARG A 77 27.97 0.29 -10.21
CA ARG A 77 28.79 1.18 -11.04
C ARG A 77 30.15 1.54 -10.43
N VAL A 78 30.44 1.10 -9.21
CA VAL A 78 31.73 1.21 -8.53
C VAL A 78 32.51 -0.10 -8.67
#